data_AF-A0A7I9Y2I7-F1
#
_entry.id   AF-A0A7I9Y2I7-F1
#
_cell.length_a   1.000
_cell.length_b   1.000
_cell.length_c   1.000
_cell.angle_alpha   90.00
_cell.angle_beta   90.00
_cell.angle_gamma   90.00
#
_symmetry.space_group_name_H-M   'P 1'
#
loop_
_entity.id
_entity.type
_entity.pdbx_description
1 polymer ?
#
loop_
_entity_poly.entity_id
_entity_poly.type
_entity_poly.pdbx_seq_one_letter_code
_entity_poly.pdbx_strand_id
1 'polypeptide(L)'
;MPQTAAPLADLLHMNVQLLPGLDEIAGGIYNADPLLSPGGILYNLTLIAWVFGLDFVPMPGAYVNGVAFDESFSSAVDTIYDNTVSAGGPTKDVAVSGEAAISTWALMNAKNPDLSFFAPLFLHAVLGGNVEAFLPTTGIVVVEGNPEEGWTIVSWNGQPVPQHPGLLTQLFVDVRDVITAPQVAAYNVFEAILGGDPTAIVNAVDNGVSEVATALVQFPFSVFDDIGGTATAGVHDLAADVAGLPAGDLGVPAAATLFDPAGISSMLSTLLADLPTMVLGL
;
A
#
# COMPACT_ATOMS: atom_id res chain seq x y z
N MET A 1 -18.48 -1.80 -8.01
CA MET A 1 -19.09 -3.00 -8.64
C MET A 1 -20.48 -3.32 -8.07
N PRO A 2 -21.53 -2.57 -8.44
CA PRO A 2 -22.83 -2.64 -7.76
C PRO A 2 -23.57 -3.98 -7.94
N GLN A 3 -23.38 -4.67 -9.07
CA GLN A 3 -24.04 -5.95 -9.34
C GLN A 3 -23.55 -7.07 -8.40
N THR A 4 -22.27 -7.07 -8.04
CA THR A 4 -21.68 -8.04 -7.10
C THR A 4 -22.15 -7.78 -5.66
N ALA A 5 -22.34 -6.51 -5.29
CA ALA A 5 -22.80 -6.13 -3.95
C ALA A 5 -24.31 -6.35 -3.74
N ALA A 6 -25.12 -6.24 -4.80
CA ALA A 6 -26.59 -6.24 -4.71
C ALA A 6 -27.19 -7.45 -3.96
N PRO A 7 -26.78 -8.71 -4.22
CA PRO A 7 -27.36 -9.86 -3.51
C PRO A 7 -27.12 -9.83 -1.99
N LEU A 8 -25.97 -9.34 -1.55
CA LEU A 8 -25.65 -9.20 -0.12
C LEU A 8 -26.42 -8.04 0.50
N ALA A 9 -26.51 -6.91 -0.21
CA ALA A 9 -27.26 -5.74 0.23
C ALA A 9 -28.76 -6.07 0.40
N ASP A 10 -29.34 -6.79 -0.55
CA ASP A 10 -30.73 -7.26 -0.49
C ASP A 10 -30.96 -8.19 0.72
N LEU A 11 -30.03 -9.12 0.95
CA LEU A 11 -30.09 -10.08 2.06
C LEU A 11 -30.00 -9.39 3.43
N LEU A 12 -29.17 -8.36 3.56
CA LEU A 12 -28.95 -7.61 4.80
C LEU A 12 -29.87 -6.39 4.95
N HIS A 13 -30.74 -6.13 3.97
CA HIS A 13 -31.58 -4.93 3.92
C HIS A 13 -30.78 -3.62 4.00
N MET A 14 -29.65 -3.57 3.29
CA MET A 14 -28.74 -2.43 3.23
C MET A 14 -28.80 -1.74 1.87
N ASN A 15 -28.38 -0.48 1.81
CA ASN A 15 -28.19 0.24 0.55
C ASN A 15 -26.73 0.14 0.09
N VAL A 16 -26.52 -0.02 -1.22
CA VAL A 16 -25.17 0.03 -1.80
C VAL A 16 -24.74 1.48 -1.96
N GLN A 17 -23.63 1.87 -1.34
CA GLN A 17 -22.96 3.15 -1.57
C GLN A 17 -21.85 2.97 -2.61
N LEU A 18 -21.74 3.90 -3.55
CA LEU A 18 -20.65 3.93 -4.52
C LEU A 18 -19.56 4.87 -4.01
N LEU A 19 -18.35 4.33 -3.86
CA LEU A 19 -17.16 5.08 -3.49
C LEU A 19 -16.15 4.91 -4.64
N PRO A 20 -15.82 5.98 -5.40
CA PRO A 20 -14.90 5.89 -6.53
C PRO A 20 -13.52 5.33 -6.18
N GLY A 21 -13.04 5.56 -4.95
CA GLY A 21 -11.77 5.01 -4.48
C GLY A 21 -11.70 3.47 -4.44
N LEU A 22 -12.85 2.78 -4.47
CA LEU A 22 -12.93 1.33 -4.56
C LEU A 22 -12.94 0.81 -6.00
N ASP A 23 -12.71 1.65 -7.01
CA ASP A 23 -12.56 1.19 -8.38
C ASP A 23 -11.30 0.33 -8.55
N GLU A 24 -11.33 -0.59 -9.51
CA GLU A 24 -10.19 -1.45 -9.83
C GLU A 24 -8.99 -0.61 -10.29
N ILE A 25 -7.77 -1.09 -10.02
CA ILE A 25 -6.56 -0.46 -10.54
C ILE A 25 -6.61 -0.52 -12.07
N ALA A 26 -6.76 0.64 -12.71
CA ALA A 26 -6.70 0.72 -14.16
C ALA A 26 -5.27 0.39 -14.64
N GLY A 27 -5.13 -0.58 -15.56
CA GLY A 27 -3.83 -0.96 -16.12
C GLY A 27 -3.22 0.05 -17.08
N GLY A 28 -3.90 1.17 -17.34
CA GLY A 28 -3.42 2.23 -18.22
C GLY A 28 -3.05 1.70 -19.61
N ILE A 29 -1.80 1.89 -20.03
CA ILE A 29 -1.29 1.37 -21.30
C ILE A 29 -1.18 -0.17 -21.36
N TYR A 30 -1.18 -0.85 -20.20
CA TYR A 30 -1.14 -2.31 -20.08
C TYR A 30 -2.53 -2.93 -19.99
N ASN A 31 -3.58 -2.12 -20.10
CA ASN A 31 -4.93 -2.58 -19.86
C ASN A 31 -5.32 -3.71 -20.84
N ALA A 32 -5.88 -4.79 -20.30
CA ALA A 32 -6.23 -6.02 -21.01
C ALA A 32 -5.06 -6.80 -21.63
N ASP A 33 -3.80 -6.45 -21.33
CA ASP A 33 -2.67 -7.27 -21.75
C ASP A 33 -2.68 -8.65 -21.06
N PRO A 34 -2.35 -9.74 -21.77
CA PRO A 34 -2.24 -11.05 -21.16
C PRO A 34 -1.21 -11.07 -20.03
N LEU A 35 -1.47 -11.82 -18.96
CA LEU A 35 -0.64 -11.88 -17.75
C LEU A 35 0.87 -12.06 -18.03
N LEU A 36 1.22 -12.99 -18.91
CA LEU A 36 2.62 -13.32 -19.24
C LEU A 36 3.19 -12.55 -20.43
N SER A 37 2.44 -11.57 -20.96
CA SER A 37 2.97 -10.64 -21.96
C SER A 37 3.91 -9.62 -21.29
N PRO A 38 4.77 -8.92 -22.04
CA PRO A 38 5.59 -7.85 -21.46
C PRO A 38 4.79 -6.79 -20.69
N GLY A 39 3.61 -6.39 -21.19
CA GLY A 39 2.76 -5.43 -20.51
C GLY A 39 2.09 -5.98 -19.25
N GLY A 40 1.58 -7.21 -19.30
CA GLY A 40 1.04 -7.89 -18.11
C GLY A 40 2.10 -8.08 -17.01
N ILE A 41 3.34 -8.40 -17.38
CA ILE A 41 4.47 -8.48 -16.44
C ILE A 41 4.77 -7.11 -15.83
N LEU A 42 4.85 -6.05 -16.64
CA LEU A 42 5.12 -4.69 -16.14
C LEU A 42 4.00 -4.18 -15.22
N TYR A 43 2.75 -4.46 -15.55
CA TYR A 43 1.60 -4.16 -14.69
C TYR A 43 1.77 -4.81 -13.30
N ASN A 44 2.01 -6.12 -13.25
CA ASN A 44 2.16 -6.83 -11.98
C ASN A 44 3.41 -6.40 -11.21
N LEU A 45 4.53 -6.16 -11.89
CA LEU A 45 5.74 -5.62 -11.25
C LEU A 45 5.52 -4.23 -10.66
N THR A 46 4.63 -3.43 -11.26
CA THR A 46 4.26 -2.11 -10.72
C THR A 46 3.50 -2.26 -9.40
N LEU A 47 2.51 -3.16 -9.34
CA LEU A 47 1.77 -3.43 -8.11
C LEU A 47 2.67 -3.99 -7.00
N ILE A 48 3.57 -4.92 -7.36
CA ILE A 48 4.57 -5.44 -6.42
C ILE A 48 5.48 -4.31 -5.94
N ALA A 49 5.93 -3.42 -6.82
CA ALA A 49 6.77 -2.30 -6.42
C ALA A 49 6.08 -1.44 -5.35
N TRP A 50 4.79 -1.15 -5.50
CA TRP A 50 4.01 -0.41 -4.50
C TRP A 50 3.88 -1.17 -3.18
N VAL A 51 3.60 -2.49 -3.22
CA VAL A 51 3.59 -3.32 -2.00
C VAL A 51 4.92 -3.27 -1.25
N PHE A 52 6.04 -3.17 -1.97
CA PHE A 52 7.38 -3.05 -1.39
C PHE A 52 7.78 -1.60 -1.03
N GLY A 53 6.84 -0.65 -1.06
CA GLY A 53 7.06 0.75 -0.68
C GLY A 53 7.77 1.58 -1.76
N LEU A 54 7.85 1.10 -3.01
CA LEU A 54 8.36 1.86 -4.15
C LEU A 54 7.20 2.59 -4.85
N ASP A 55 6.50 3.41 -4.08
CA ASP A 55 5.23 4.02 -4.46
C ASP A 55 5.36 5.05 -5.58
N PHE A 56 6.57 5.53 -5.89
CA PHE A 56 6.81 6.42 -7.04
C PHE A 56 6.89 5.73 -8.39
N VAL A 57 6.83 4.39 -8.45
CA VAL A 57 6.72 3.69 -9.73
C VAL A 57 5.38 4.06 -10.40
N PRO A 58 5.38 4.62 -11.62
CA PRO A 58 4.15 5.05 -12.28
C PRO A 58 3.37 3.89 -12.89
N MET A 59 2.05 4.06 -13.03
CA MET A 59 1.19 3.21 -13.88
C MET A 59 0.76 4.03 -15.11
N PRO A 60 1.54 4.01 -16.21
CA PRO A 60 1.36 4.96 -17.29
C PRO A 60 -0.04 4.89 -17.91
N GLY A 61 -0.71 6.04 -18.01
CA GLY A 61 -2.06 6.14 -18.56
C GLY A 61 -3.19 5.81 -17.57
N ALA A 62 -2.89 5.57 -16.29
CA ALA A 62 -3.88 5.37 -15.24
C ALA A 62 -3.56 6.19 -13.98
N TYR A 63 -2.52 5.81 -13.25
CA TYR A 63 -2.10 6.49 -12.03
C TYR A 63 -0.73 7.12 -12.23
N VAL A 64 -0.57 8.33 -11.69
CA VAL A 64 0.73 8.99 -11.67
C VAL A 64 1.75 8.15 -10.92
N ASN A 65 1.34 7.48 -9.83
CA ASN A 65 2.15 6.57 -9.03
C ASN A 65 1.27 5.78 -8.03
N GLY A 66 1.88 4.94 -7.19
CA GLY A 66 1.23 4.15 -6.15
C GLY A 66 0.67 4.97 -4.99
N VAL A 67 1.27 6.11 -4.65
CA VAL A 67 0.72 7.03 -3.63
C VAL A 67 -0.68 7.50 -4.02
N ALA A 68 -0.86 7.90 -5.27
CA ALA A 68 -2.16 8.35 -5.79
C ALA A 68 -3.23 7.25 -5.75
N PHE A 69 -2.84 6.00 -5.98
CA PHE A 69 -3.74 4.85 -5.84
C PHE A 69 -4.10 4.65 -4.36
N ASP A 70 -3.09 4.65 -3.49
CA ASP A 70 -3.25 4.39 -2.07
C ASP A 70 -4.16 5.42 -1.40
N GLU A 71 -3.92 6.72 -1.64
CA GLU A 71 -4.77 7.79 -1.09
C GLU A 71 -6.23 7.69 -1.57
N SER A 72 -6.44 7.35 -2.84
CA SER A 72 -7.78 7.17 -3.40
C SER A 72 -8.52 6.01 -2.70
N PHE A 73 -7.86 4.86 -2.54
CA PHE A 73 -8.45 3.69 -1.90
C PHE A 73 -8.63 3.90 -0.39
N SER A 74 -7.60 4.41 0.30
CA SER A 74 -7.64 4.75 1.73
C SER A 74 -8.71 5.78 2.03
N SER A 75 -8.90 6.81 1.19
CA SER A 75 -9.99 7.78 1.36
C SER A 75 -11.38 7.14 1.31
N ALA A 76 -11.58 6.11 0.48
CA ALA A 76 -12.82 5.35 0.48
C ALA A 76 -12.99 4.50 1.76
N VAL A 77 -11.90 3.90 2.25
CA VAL A 77 -11.90 3.16 3.53
C VAL A 77 -12.18 4.09 4.71
N ASP A 78 -11.58 5.27 4.76
CA ASP A 78 -11.83 6.31 5.76
C ASP A 78 -13.28 6.76 5.72
N THR A 79 -13.83 6.99 4.52
CA THR A 79 -15.25 7.31 4.35
C THR A 79 -16.15 6.22 4.92
N ILE A 80 -15.80 4.93 4.76
CA ILE A 80 -16.54 3.83 5.37
C ILE A 80 -16.45 3.93 6.89
N TYR A 81 -15.23 4.00 7.42
CA TYR A 81 -14.95 4.05 8.86
C TYR A 81 -15.66 5.23 9.55
N ASP A 82 -15.63 6.41 8.94
CA ASP A 82 -16.23 7.62 9.48
C ASP A 82 -17.76 7.55 9.52
N ASN A 83 -18.38 6.97 8.49
CA ASN A 83 -19.83 6.81 8.43
C ASN A 83 -20.36 5.70 9.36
N THR A 84 -19.50 4.80 9.83
CA THR A 84 -19.90 3.63 10.62
C THR A 84 -19.26 3.66 12.00
N VAL A 85 -17.98 3.30 12.12
CA VAL A 85 -17.28 3.13 13.39
C VAL A 85 -17.17 4.46 14.14
N SER A 86 -16.64 5.52 13.52
CA SER A 86 -16.51 6.84 14.17
C SER A 86 -17.86 7.43 14.57
N ALA A 87 -18.91 7.14 13.81
CA ALA A 87 -20.27 7.59 14.09
C ALA A 87 -21.00 6.76 15.18
N GLY A 88 -20.34 5.76 15.78
CA GLY A 88 -20.94 4.88 16.80
C GLY A 88 -21.89 3.81 16.23
N GLY A 89 -21.76 3.50 14.95
CA GLY A 89 -22.47 2.47 14.21
C GLY A 89 -21.85 1.07 14.35
N PRO A 90 -22.15 0.16 13.41
CA PRO A 90 -21.56 -1.17 13.37
C PRO A 90 -20.03 -1.13 13.23
N THR A 91 -19.36 -2.14 13.79
CA THR A 91 -17.88 -2.28 13.73
C THR A 91 -17.42 -3.21 12.61
N LYS A 92 -18.31 -3.54 11.68
CA LYS A 92 -18.05 -4.49 10.58
C LYS A 92 -18.69 -3.97 9.32
N ASP A 93 -17.85 -3.69 8.34
CA ASP A 93 -18.25 -3.17 7.05
C ASP A 93 -17.82 -4.11 5.93
N VAL A 94 -18.51 -4.02 4.80
CA VAL A 94 -18.19 -4.80 3.60
C VAL A 94 -18.04 -3.84 2.43
N ALA A 95 -16.84 -3.80 1.87
CA ALA A 95 -16.54 -3.13 0.61
C ALA A 95 -16.44 -4.14 -0.53
N VAL A 96 -16.79 -3.73 -1.75
CA VAL A 96 -16.67 -4.57 -2.96
C VAL A 96 -15.86 -3.82 -4.00
N SER A 97 -14.71 -4.39 -4.37
CA SER A 97 -13.74 -3.82 -5.30
C SER A 97 -13.13 -4.93 -6.18
N GLY A 98 -12.11 -4.57 -6.95
CA GLY A 98 -11.40 -5.44 -7.86
C GLY A 98 -10.27 -6.21 -7.19
N GLU A 99 -9.77 -7.23 -7.88
CA GLU A 99 -8.75 -8.10 -7.33
C GLU A 99 -7.46 -7.33 -7.05
N ALA A 100 -6.97 -6.59 -8.05
CA ALA A 100 -5.71 -5.88 -7.95
C ALA A 100 -5.81 -4.74 -6.92
N ALA A 101 -6.94 -4.02 -6.87
CA ALA A 101 -7.16 -2.96 -5.90
C ALA A 101 -7.20 -3.49 -4.45
N ILE A 102 -8.01 -4.52 -4.16
CA ILE A 102 -8.10 -5.11 -2.82
C ILE A 102 -6.73 -5.65 -2.39
N SER A 103 -6.09 -6.41 -3.28
CA SER A 103 -4.89 -7.15 -2.91
C SER A 103 -3.68 -6.24 -2.74
N THR A 104 -3.54 -5.24 -3.61
CA THR A 104 -2.46 -4.23 -3.52
C THR A 104 -2.65 -3.35 -2.30
N TRP A 105 -3.83 -2.76 -2.09
CA TRP A 105 -4.07 -1.87 -0.94
C TRP A 105 -3.88 -2.60 0.39
N ALA A 106 -4.42 -3.82 0.52
CA ALA A 106 -4.28 -4.60 1.76
C ALA A 106 -2.81 -4.89 2.09
N LEU A 107 -1.99 -5.23 1.09
CA LEU A 107 -0.57 -5.53 1.30
C LEU A 107 0.31 -4.28 1.49
N MET A 108 -0.10 -3.15 0.91
CA MET A 108 0.55 -1.85 1.16
C MET A 108 0.30 -1.36 2.60
N ASN A 109 -0.92 -1.52 3.12
CA ASN A 109 -1.36 -0.86 4.35
C ASN A 109 -1.41 -1.75 5.59
N ALA A 110 -1.32 -3.07 5.42
CA ALA A 110 -1.29 -3.97 6.56
C ALA A 110 0.09 -3.97 7.25
N LYS A 111 0.06 -4.20 8.56
CA LYS A 111 1.24 -4.44 9.41
C LYS A 111 1.78 -5.86 9.33
N ASN A 112 1.00 -6.79 8.78
CA ASN A 112 1.36 -8.20 8.68
C ASN A 112 1.19 -8.80 7.26
N PRO A 113 1.76 -8.19 6.21
CA PRO A 113 1.79 -8.78 4.88
C PRO A 113 2.77 -9.96 4.86
N ASP A 114 2.39 -11.07 5.50
CA ASP A 114 3.23 -12.26 5.71
C ASP A 114 3.87 -12.75 4.42
N LEU A 115 5.17 -12.48 4.25
CA LEU A 115 5.90 -12.81 3.04
C LEU A 115 6.00 -14.33 2.84
N SER A 116 5.98 -15.10 3.93
CA SER A 116 5.98 -16.57 3.86
C SER A 116 4.65 -17.13 3.34
N PHE A 117 3.56 -16.36 3.46
CA PHE A 117 2.25 -16.68 2.92
C PHE A 117 2.05 -16.11 1.51
N PHE A 118 2.26 -14.81 1.32
CA PHE A 118 1.90 -14.10 0.11
C PHE A 118 2.88 -14.32 -1.05
N ALA A 119 4.19 -14.40 -0.79
CA ALA A 119 5.16 -14.61 -1.86
C ALA A 119 4.95 -15.95 -2.61
N PRO A 120 4.80 -17.12 -1.94
CA PRO A 120 4.53 -18.36 -2.65
C PRO A 120 3.14 -18.39 -3.29
N LEU A 121 2.12 -17.77 -2.66
CA LEU A 121 0.78 -17.68 -3.23
C LEU A 121 0.77 -16.87 -4.54
N PHE A 122 1.41 -15.72 -4.54
CA PHE A 122 1.55 -14.87 -5.71
C PHE A 122 2.37 -15.56 -6.81
N LEU A 123 3.51 -16.17 -6.44
CA LEU A 123 4.35 -16.91 -7.38
C LEU A 123 3.58 -18.07 -8.02
N HIS A 124 2.77 -18.80 -7.25
CA HIS A 124 1.91 -19.86 -7.76
C HIS A 124 0.90 -19.32 -8.78
N ALA A 125 0.27 -18.18 -8.49
CA ALA A 125 -0.69 -17.53 -9.38
C ALA A 125 -0.05 -17.10 -10.70
N VAL A 126 1.11 -16.44 -10.64
CA VAL A 126 1.83 -15.97 -11.83
C VAL A 126 2.40 -17.14 -12.65
N LEU A 127 3.12 -18.08 -12.04
CA LEU A 127 3.69 -19.23 -12.75
C LEU A 127 2.61 -20.18 -13.28
N GLY A 128 1.45 -20.22 -12.63
CA GLY A 128 0.26 -20.93 -13.10
C GLY A 128 -0.48 -20.23 -14.25
N GLY A 129 -0.09 -18.99 -14.59
CA GLY A 129 -0.75 -18.20 -15.62
C GLY A 129 -2.15 -17.72 -15.24
N ASN A 130 -2.47 -17.68 -13.94
CA ASN A 130 -3.78 -17.29 -13.43
C ASN A 130 -3.66 -16.47 -12.13
N VAL A 131 -3.72 -15.13 -12.25
CA VAL A 131 -3.72 -14.22 -11.09
C VAL A 131 -4.91 -14.41 -10.16
N GLU A 132 -6.04 -14.97 -10.63
CA GLU A 132 -7.18 -15.28 -9.75
C GLU A 132 -6.84 -16.37 -8.70
N ALA A 133 -5.74 -17.11 -8.87
CA ALA A 133 -5.28 -18.02 -7.81
C ALA A 133 -4.71 -17.25 -6.59
N PHE A 134 -4.36 -15.97 -6.76
CA PHE A 134 -3.93 -15.10 -5.67
C PHE A 134 -5.13 -14.65 -4.82
N LEU A 135 -6.17 -14.13 -5.48
CA LEU A 135 -7.46 -13.83 -4.88
C LEU A 135 -8.56 -14.11 -5.93
N PRO A 136 -9.39 -15.15 -5.73
CA PRO A 136 -10.37 -15.54 -6.74
C PRO A 136 -11.53 -14.54 -6.82
N THR A 137 -12.29 -14.60 -7.92
CA THR A 137 -13.57 -13.89 -8.01
C THR A 137 -14.45 -14.26 -6.81
N THR A 138 -15.04 -13.26 -6.13
CA THR A 138 -15.77 -13.39 -4.85
C THR A 138 -14.92 -13.77 -3.63
N GLY A 139 -13.60 -13.83 -3.78
CA GLY A 139 -12.67 -13.96 -2.67
C GLY A 139 -12.82 -12.81 -1.68
N ILE A 140 -12.66 -13.12 -0.40
CA ILE A 140 -12.88 -12.18 0.70
C ILE A 140 -11.56 -11.96 1.43
N VAL A 141 -11.11 -10.72 1.50
CA VAL A 141 -10.04 -10.29 2.40
C VAL A 141 -10.67 -9.66 3.62
N VAL A 142 -10.25 -10.07 4.81
CA VAL A 142 -10.68 -9.47 6.08
C VAL A 142 -9.49 -8.78 6.70
N VAL A 143 -9.63 -7.47 6.90
CA VAL A 143 -8.70 -6.66 7.67
C VAL A 143 -9.38 -6.13 8.93
N GLU A 144 -8.61 -6.02 10.01
CA GLU A 144 -9.04 -5.42 11.28
C GLU A 144 -8.08 -4.28 11.62
N GLY A 145 -8.61 -3.17 12.12
CA GLY A 145 -7.81 -1.97 12.38
C GLY A 145 -8.65 -0.70 12.31
N ASN A 146 -7.96 0.42 12.15
CA ASN A 146 -8.55 1.74 11.93
C ASN A 146 -7.54 2.64 11.20
N PRO A 147 -7.98 3.80 10.68
CA PRO A 147 -7.09 4.72 9.96
C PRO A 147 -5.91 5.26 10.78
N GLU A 148 -6.03 5.37 12.11
CA GLU A 148 -4.98 5.93 12.98
C GLU A 148 -3.93 4.87 13.37
N GLU A 149 -4.38 3.68 13.75
CA GLU A 149 -3.52 2.60 14.21
C GLU A 149 -3.10 1.67 13.06
N GLY A 150 -3.65 1.81 11.86
CA GLY A 150 -3.37 0.95 10.72
C GLY A 150 -4.12 -0.39 10.75
N TRP A 151 -3.82 -1.25 9.75
CA TRP A 151 -4.60 -2.45 9.46
C TRP A 151 -3.81 -3.74 9.69
N THR A 152 -4.51 -4.82 10.01
CA THR A 152 -3.98 -6.18 10.14
C THR A 152 -4.84 -7.12 9.29
N ILE A 153 -4.23 -7.89 8.40
CA ILE A 153 -4.92 -8.92 7.63
C ILE A 153 -5.16 -10.11 8.55
N VAL A 154 -6.42 -10.49 8.76
CA VAL A 154 -6.79 -11.62 9.62
C VAL A 154 -7.24 -12.85 8.84
N SER A 155 -7.74 -12.66 7.62
CA SER A 155 -8.11 -13.75 6.73
C SER A 155 -7.95 -13.36 5.27
N TRP A 156 -7.37 -14.27 4.49
CA TRP A 156 -7.27 -14.20 3.04
C TRP A 156 -8.05 -15.33 2.41
N ASN A 157 -9.21 -15.02 1.84
CA ASN A 157 -10.13 -15.98 1.23
C ASN A 157 -10.44 -17.19 2.14
N GLY A 158 -10.71 -16.91 3.42
CA GLY A 158 -11.00 -17.92 4.44
C GLY A 158 -9.77 -18.63 5.02
N GLN A 159 -8.56 -18.36 4.51
CA GLN A 159 -7.31 -18.80 5.15
C GLN A 159 -6.89 -17.79 6.23
N PRO A 160 -6.72 -18.20 7.49
CA PRO A 160 -6.20 -17.31 8.52
C PRO A 160 -4.79 -16.81 8.17
N VAL A 161 -4.53 -15.52 8.36
CA VAL A 161 -3.19 -14.93 8.20
C VAL A 161 -2.60 -14.68 9.59
N PRO A 162 -1.34 -15.07 9.85
CA PRO A 162 -0.70 -14.83 11.14
C PRO A 162 -0.64 -13.33 11.49
N GLN A 163 -1.05 -12.98 12.71
CA GLN A 163 -0.89 -11.61 13.23
C GLN A 163 0.58 -11.28 13.58
N HIS A 164 1.42 -12.31 13.71
CA HIS A 164 2.85 -12.21 13.98
C HIS A 164 3.61 -12.97 12.88
N PRO A 165 3.86 -12.34 11.71
CA PRO A 165 4.32 -12.99 10.49
C PRO A 165 5.83 -13.31 10.46
N GLY A 166 6.47 -13.37 11.62
CA GLY A 166 7.91 -13.58 11.75
C GLY A 166 8.77 -12.32 11.51
N LEU A 167 10.03 -12.42 11.93
CA LEU A 167 10.99 -11.31 11.93
C LEU A 167 11.23 -10.76 10.52
N LEU A 168 11.25 -11.61 9.51
CA LEU A 168 11.53 -11.17 8.15
C LEU A 168 10.44 -10.24 7.62
N THR A 169 9.17 -10.60 7.83
CA THR A 169 8.04 -9.76 7.42
C THR A 169 8.00 -8.48 8.23
N GLN A 170 8.27 -8.55 9.53
CA GLN A 170 8.32 -7.38 10.41
C GLN A 170 9.39 -6.36 9.96
N LEU A 171 10.62 -6.81 9.73
CA LEU A 171 11.69 -5.95 9.21
C LEU A 171 11.39 -5.41 7.81
N PHE A 172 10.70 -6.20 6.97
CA PHE A 172 10.22 -5.72 5.68
C PHE A 172 9.25 -4.55 5.84
N VAL A 173 8.26 -4.67 6.74
CA VAL A 173 7.30 -3.60 7.06
C VAL A 173 8.01 -2.37 7.60
N ASP A 174 8.96 -2.52 8.53
CA ASP A 174 9.76 -1.40 9.05
C ASP A 174 10.48 -0.63 7.94
N VAL A 175 11.10 -1.37 7.01
CA VAL A 175 11.80 -0.77 5.87
C VAL A 175 10.81 -0.10 4.92
N ARG A 176 9.70 -0.77 4.58
CA ARG A 176 8.63 -0.22 3.72
C ARG A 176 8.11 1.11 4.28
N ASP A 177 7.78 1.15 5.56
CA ASP A 177 7.16 2.31 6.18
C ASP A 177 8.12 3.52 6.20
N VAL A 178 9.41 3.30 6.50
CA VAL A 178 10.41 4.39 6.48
C VAL A 178 10.69 4.92 5.07
N ILE A 179 10.58 4.10 4.03
CA ILE A 179 10.80 4.53 2.64
C ILE A 179 9.57 5.15 2.00
N THR A 180 8.36 4.76 2.41
CA THR A 180 7.10 5.31 1.89
C THR A 180 6.85 6.73 2.41
N ALA A 181 7.17 7.03 3.68
CA ALA A 181 6.93 8.35 4.28
C ALA A 181 7.44 9.54 3.43
N PRO A 182 8.70 9.59 2.95
CA PRO A 182 9.16 10.71 2.12
C PRO A 182 8.49 10.77 0.74
N GLN A 183 8.03 9.63 0.20
CA GLN A 183 7.31 9.58 -1.09
C GLN A 183 5.92 10.20 -0.94
N VAL A 184 5.18 9.81 0.09
CA VAL A 184 3.85 10.38 0.40
C VAL A 184 3.95 11.87 0.67
N ALA A 185 4.90 12.31 1.50
CA ALA A 185 5.13 13.73 1.78
C ALA A 185 5.40 14.54 0.49
N ALA A 186 6.26 14.04 -0.39
CA ALA A 186 6.58 14.72 -1.65
C ALA A 186 5.38 14.73 -2.62
N TYR A 187 4.57 13.66 -2.65
CA TYR A 187 3.34 13.61 -3.45
C TYR A 187 2.31 14.63 -2.96
N ASN A 188 2.04 14.67 -1.65
CA ASN A 188 1.10 15.62 -1.04
C ASN A 188 1.47 17.08 -1.31
N VAL A 189 2.76 17.41 -1.27
CA VAL A 189 3.23 18.76 -1.63
C VAL A 189 3.00 19.03 -3.13
N PHE A 190 3.30 18.07 -4.00
CA PHE A 190 3.05 18.21 -5.43
C PHE A 190 1.56 18.41 -5.73
N GLU A 191 0.68 17.61 -5.13
CA GLU A 191 -0.77 17.72 -5.29
C GLU A 191 -1.28 19.08 -4.78
N ALA A 192 -0.85 19.52 -3.60
CA ALA A 192 -1.22 20.83 -3.05
C ALA A 192 -0.78 22.00 -3.95
N ILE A 193 0.41 21.90 -4.57
CA ILE A 193 0.90 22.89 -5.54
C ILE A 193 -0.01 22.92 -6.77
N LEU A 194 -0.42 21.76 -7.29
CA LEU A 194 -1.36 21.69 -8.42
C LEU A 194 -2.74 22.28 -8.06
N GLY A 195 -3.18 22.11 -6.82
CA GLY A 195 -4.42 22.70 -6.30
C GLY A 195 -4.36 24.23 -6.15
N GLY A 196 -3.16 24.79 -5.95
CA GLY A 196 -2.91 26.24 -5.96
C GLY A 196 -3.38 26.99 -4.71
N ASP A 197 -3.81 26.30 -3.65
CA ASP A 197 -4.13 26.92 -2.35
C ASP A 197 -2.86 27.06 -1.50
N PRO A 198 -2.41 28.29 -1.19
CA PRO A 198 -1.23 28.51 -0.35
C PRO A 198 -1.33 27.85 1.03
N THR A 199 -2.53 27.72 1.60
CA THR A 199 -2.73 27.09 2.91
C THR A 199 -2.51 25.59 2.82
N ALA A 200 -3.09 24.94 1.80
CA ALA A 200 -2.87 23.52 1.54
C ALA A 200 -1.39 23.20 1.31
N ILE A 201 -0.66 24.05 0.58
CA ILE A 201 0.77 23.88 0.33
C ILE A 201 1.57 23.91 1.64
N VAL A 202 1.32 24.90 2.50
CA VAL A 202 2.02 25.00 3.81
C VAL A 202 1.70 23.80 4.69
N ASN A 203 0.42 23.40 4.77
CA ASN A 203 0.00 22.23 5.55
C ASN A 203 0.65 20.94 5.04
N ALA A 204 0.71 20.74 3.72
CA ALA A 204 1.35 19.56 3.12
C ALA A 204 2.85 19.49 3.45
N VAL A 205 3.55 20.63 3.44
CA VAL A 205 4.96 20.70 3.84
C VAL A 205 5.13 20.40 5.33
N ASP A 206 4.35 21.05 6.21
CA ASP A 206 4.46 20.87 7.66
C ASP A 206 4.14 19.42 8.08
N ASN A 207 3.06 18.85 7.54
CA ASN A 207 2.68 17.46 7.78
C ASN A 207 3.76 16.51 7.24
N GLY A 208 4.21 16.71 5.99
CA GLY A 208 5.22 15.87 5.37
C GLY A 208 6.55 15.85 6.15
N VAL A 209 7.00 16.99 6.67
CA VAL A 209 8.19 17.05 7.54
C VAL A 209 7.97 16.25 8.83
N SER A 210 6.80 16.40 9.45
CA SER A 210 6.45 15.69 10.69
C SER A 210 6.36 14.17 10.48
N GLU A 211 5.74 13.73 9.39
CA GLU A 211 5.58 12.31 9.03
C GLU A 211 6.94 11.65 8.74
N VAL A 212 7.77 12.29 7.92
CA VAL A 212 9.13 11.79 7.62
C VAL A 212 9.99 11.75 8.89
N ALA A 213 9.93 12.78 9.73
CA ALA A 213 10.68 12.78 10.99
C ALA A 213 10.19 11.66 11.92
N THR A 214 8.87 11.44 12.00
CA THR A 214 8.26 10.38 12.80
C THR A 214 8.73 9.01 12.30
N ALA A 215 8.67 8.75 10.99
CA ALA A 215 9.11 7.49 10.40
C ALA A 215 10.62 7.24 10.65
N LEU A 216 11.47 8.25 10.46
CA LEU A 216 12.92 8.12 10.71
C LEU A 216 13.26 7.88 12.19
N VAL A 217 12.47 8.45 13.11
CA VAL A 217 12.64 8.23 14.56
C VAL A 217 12.11 6.86 14.96
N GLN A 218 10.95 6.45 14.46
CA GLN A 218 10.31 5.17 14.80
C GLN A 218 11.05 3.97 14.24
N PHE A 219 11.59 4.07 13.02
CA PHE A 219 12.27 2.96 12.35
C PHE A 219 13.29 2.20 13.23
N PRO A 220 14.28 2.84 13.87
CA PRO A 220 15.19 2.10 14.75
C PRO A 220 14.47 1.47 15.95
N PHE A 221 13.45 2.11 16.52
CA PHE A 221 12.69 1.55 17.64
C PHE A 221 11.91 0.30 17.22
N SER A 222 11.24 0.31 16.07
CA SER A 222 10.50 -0.84 15.54
C SER A 222 11.43 -2.02 15.28
N VAL A 223 12.57 -1.77 14.61
CA VAL A 223 13.59 -2.80 14.34
C VAL A 223 14.10 -3.43 15.64
N PHE A 224 14.35 -2.63 16.69
CA PHE A 224 14.78 -3.17 17.98
C PHE A 224 13.66 -3.93 18.71
N ASP A 225 12.42 -3.46 18.63
CA ASP A 225 11.27 -4.11 19.23
C ASP A 225 11.01 -5.48 18.59
N ASP A 226 11.08 -5.59 17.26
CA ASP A 226 10.86 -6.84 16.54
C ASP A 226 11.98 -7.87 16.77
N ILE A 227 13.25 -7.41 16.79
CA ILE A 227 14.39 -8.26 17.15
C ILE A 227 14.25 -8.74 18.61
N GLY A 228 13.88 -7.85 19.54
CA GLY A 228 13.68 -8.17 20.95
C GLY A 228 12.48 -9.10 21.19
N GLY A 229 11.37 -8.84 20.50
CA GLY A 229 10.16 -9.65 20.48
C GLY A 229 10.45 -11.06 20.02
N THR A 230 11.20 -11.23 18.94
CA THR A 230 11.63 -12.55 18.44
C THR A 230 12.54 -13.28 19.42
N ALA A 231 13.45 -12.57 20.09
CA ALA A 231 14.33 -13.14 21.10
C ALA A 231 13.57 -13.64 22.35
N THR A 232 12.44 -13.00 22.69
CA THR A 232 11.60 -13.37 23.85
C THR A 232 10.48 -14.37 23.51
N ALA A 233 9.98 -14.38 22.26
CA ALA A 233 8.94 -15.27 21.77
C ALA A 233 9.40 -16.73 21.54
N GLY A 234 10.71 -16.99 21.64
CA GLY A 234 11.27 -18.34 21.53
C GLY A 234 11.29 -18.83 20.08
N VAL A 235 12.35 -18.47 19.35
CA VAL A 235 12.74 -19.00 18.03
C VAL A 235 11.54 -19.35 17.14
N HIS A 236 10.84 -18.32 16.64
CA HIS A 236 10.19 -18.47 15.35
C HIS A 236 11.32 -18.59 14.31
N ASP A 237 11.28 -19.65 13.50
CA ASP A 237 12.40 -20.08 12.69
C ASP A 237 12.61 -19.11 11.53
N LEU A 238 13.60 -18.22 11.65
CA LEU A 238 14.04 -17.36 10.55
C LEU A 238 14.34 -18.19 9.28
N ALA A 239 14.71 -19.47 9.42
CA ALA A 239 14.88 -20.36 8.28
C ALA A 239 13.55 -20.73 7.60
N ALA A 240 12.43 -20.79 8.33
CA ALA A 240 11.10 -20.99 7.75
C ALA A 240 10.61 -19.75 6.99
N ASP A 241 10.85 -18.55 7.52
CA ASP A 241 10.54 -17.27 6.85
C ASP A 241 11.33 -17.14 5.52
N VAL A 242 12.61 -17.55 5.53
CA VAL A 242 13.49 -17.51 4.36
C VAL A 242 13.22 -18.67 3.38
N ALA A 243 12.74 -19.83 3.86
CA ALA A 243 12.47 -20.99 3.01
C ALA A 243 11.31 -20.77 2.02
N GLY A 244 10.42 -19.81 2.31
CA GLY A 244 9.33 -19.40 1.41
C GLY A 244 9.76 -18.41 0.33
N LEU A 245 10.93 -17.77 0.46
CA LEU A 245 11.41 -16.78 -0.49
C LEU A 245 12.23 -17.43 -1.61
N PRO A 246 12.07 -17.01 -2.88
CA PRO A 246 12.95 -17.45 -3.94
C PRO A 246 14.38 -17.02 -3.61
N ALA A 247 15.31 -17.98 -3.61
CA ALA A 247 16.74 -17.75 -3.40
C ALA A 247 17.32 -16.96 -4.60
N GLY A 248 17.15 -15.64 -4.58
CA GLY A 248 17.64 -14.70 -5.57
C GLY A 248 18.33 -13.54 -4.86
N ASP A 249 19.58 -13.29 -5.26
CA ASP A 249 20.47 -12.23 -4.81
C ASP A 249 19.71 -10.91 -4.57
N LEU A 250 19.40 -10.61 -3.30
CA LEU A 250 18.75 -9.37 -2.90
C LEU A 250 19.71 -8.25 -3.30
N GLY A 251 19.40 -7.56 -4.39
CA GLY A 251 20.09 -6.39 -4.88
C GLY A 251 19.90 -5.19 -3.95
N VAL A 252 20.43 -5.29 -2.73
CA VAL A 252 20.50 -4.24 -1.71
C VAL A 252 21.08 -2.91 -2.24
N PRO A 253 22.03 -2.85 -3.22
CA PRO A 253 22.60 -1.56 -3.59
C PRO A 253 21.69 -0.67 -4.46
N ALA A 254 20.62 -1.18 -5.07
CA ALA A 254 19.72 -0.36 -5.89
C ALA A 254 18.71 0.44 -5.03
N ALA A 255 18.24 -0.14 -3.92
CA ALA A 255 17.38 0.54 -2.96
C ALA A 255 18.11 1.72 -2.29
N ALA A 256 19.37 1.53 -1.88
CA ALA A 256 20.17 2.58 -1.23
C ALA A 256 20.40 3.84 -2.08
N THR A 257 20.37 3.74 -3.41
CA THR A 257 20.50 4.91 -4.31
C THR A 257 19.19 5.66 -4.56
N LEU A 258 18.03 5.05 -4.27
CA LEU A 258 16.71 5.70 -4.35
C LEU A 258 16.42 6.55 -3.09
N PHE A 259 17.11 6.30 -1.99
CA PHE A 259 16.85 6.93 -0.68
C PHE A 259 17.96 7.88 -0.22
N ASP A 260 18.70 8.52 -1.13
CA ASP A 260 19.66 9.55 -0.74
C ASP A 260 18.91 10.75 -0.11
N PRO A 261 18.99 10.97 1.21
CA PRO A 261 18.30 12.08 1.86
C PRO A 261 18.81 13.44 1.37
N ALA A 262 20.06 13.49 0.87
CA ALA A 262 20.62 14.67 0.23
C ALA A 262 20.03 14.89 -1.17
N GLY A 263 19.71 13.82 -1.90
CA GLY A 263 19.01 13.88 -3.18
C GLY A 263 17.57 14.39 -3.03
N ILE A 264 16.81 13.88 -2.06
CA ILE A 264 15.46 14.32 -1.75
C ILE A 264 15.46 15.77 -1.27
N SER A 265 16.34 16.13 -0.33
CA SER A 265 16.52 17.50 0.15
C SER A 265 16.95 18.46 -0.97
N SER A 266 17.81 18.01 -1.89
CA SER A 266 18.21 18.77 -3.07
C SER A 266 17.05 18.98 -4.04
N MET A 267 16.19 17.99 -4.26
CA MET A 267 15.01 18.12 -5.12
C MET A 267 13.99 19.07 -4.52
N LEU A 268 13.67 18.93 -3.23
CA LEU A 268 12.76 19.83 -2.51
C LEU A 268 13.28 21.28 -2.48
N SER A 269 14.58 21.47 -2.21
CA SER A 269 15.18 22.81 -2.22
C SER A 269 15.22 23.44 -3.60
N THR A 270 15.42 22.66 -4.67
CA THR A 270 15.35 23.14 -6.05
C THR A 270 13.91 23.51 -6.42
N LEU A 271 12.92 22.68 -6.06
CA LEU A 271 11.50 22.94 -6.29
C LEU A 271 11.03 24.20 -5.55
N LEU A 272 11.45 24.38 -4.29
CA LEU A 272 11.17 25.58 -3.49
C LEU A 272 11.84 26.84 -4.06
N ALA A 273 13.02 26.71 -4.67
CA ALA A 273 13.73 27.82 -5.32
C ALA A 273 13.08 28.25 -6.64
N ASP A 274 12.47 27.31 -7.38
CA ASP A 274 11.83 27.55 -8.67
C ASP A 274 10.33 27.92 -8.56
N LEU A 275 9.71 27.69 -7.39
CA LEU A 275 8.33 28.02 -7.05
C LEU A 275 7.93 29.48 -7.38
N PRO A 276 8.75 30.51 -7.09
CA PRO A 276 8.45 31.90 -7.46
C PRO A 276 8.36 32.12 -8.98
N THR A 277 9.18 31.40 -9.75
CA THR A 277 9.20 31.50 -11.22
C THR A 277 8.08 30.69 -11.89
N MET A 278 7.60 29.62 -11.25
CA MET A 278 6.47 28.82 -11.74
C MET A 278 5.11 29.48 -11.49
N VAL A 279 4.95 30.20 -10.37
CA VAL A 279 3.69 30.88 -10.01
C VAL A 279 3.50 32.22 -10.75
N LEU A 280 4.57 32.89 -11.17
CA LEU A 280 4.53 34.16 -11.91
C LEU A 280 4.52 33.99 -13.45
N GLY A 281 4.55 32.75 -13.94
CA GLY A 281 4.55 32.40 -15.36
C GLY A 281 3.18 32.04 -15.95
N LEU A 282 2.09 32.13 -15.17
CA LEU A 282 0.69 31.94 -15.59
C LEU A 282 -0.07 33.27 -15.60
#